data_AF-A0A2V8S8E7-F1
#
_entry.id   AF-A0A2V8S8E7-F1
#
_cell.length_a   1.000
_cell.length_b   1.000
_cell.length_c   1.000
_cell.angle_alpha   90.00
_cell.angle_beta   90.00
_cell.angle_gamma   90.00
#
_symmetry.space_group_name_H-M   'P 1'
#
loop_
_entity.id
_entity.type
_entity.pdbx_description
1 polymer ?
#
loop_
_entity_poly.entity_id
_entity_poly.type
_entity_poly.pdbx_seq_one_letter_code
_entity_poly.pdbx_strand_id
1 'polypeptide(L)'
;MMYQNIRELNKYRDIQRRLADPRLVQSAAERDRLVREGKTVVAISCSIHSTEIVASQMSMQLAYELATARDTDTREILDNTILILIPSANPDGVDIVADWYRRSMGKPWEGTEPPEIYHHYAGHDDNRDWFMLNLKETRAITRLFWKEWFPEIVYDIHQQGQTGSRFFVPPFYDPPNPNIAPLLLREVGLIGHKIAADEEAAGFRGVATNSLYDTWWHGGFRTAPYYHNSIGILTEAASARLMTPAQVTREQLSRYSTRGLPSALPEGPLTNFPDPWPGGEWHPSVIRDMELTAARAVLSMAARNFYDLGVRALDWPPTNRDDVLAYIIPAGQGRDESVAKMISALVEQGVEVYRMDRELHLMLMGSRGAVYNDAHDSPPEWPTGSYLIFLKQPYRTDVQSLFEKQIYPDRISGGAPERPYDVAGWTLPMQMGVEAYPIHSIRETESERRLTPVRDESEVRRDLGLLSGAKTTERADRAHAVAVVKDISPIQNPIRKTVRLALYRSWTASMDEGWTRWLFDIFNVPYTSLRDADVRAGGLHEKYDVIVLPSMRMREIVEGRAAGTAPPELTGGITDAGVENLRRFVEDGGTLVCWDESTEFAIKRFNLPIRNALEGLKPSDFYCPGPSCA
;
A
#
# COMPACT_ATOMS: atom_id res chain seq x y z
N MET A 1 34.17 -6.05 -8.93
CA MET A 1 33.10 -5.12 -9.34
C MET A 1 32.08 -4.93 -8.23
N MET A 2 31.40 -5.97 -7.72
CA MET A 2 30.48 -5.87 -6.57
C MET A 2 31.11 -5.13 -5.35
N TYR A 3 32.34 -5.47 -4.96
CA TYR A 3 33.09 -4.79 -3.88
C TYR A 3 33.51 -3.34 -4.18
N GLN A 4 33.59 -2.94 -5.45
CA GLN A 4 33.98 -1.57 -5.82
C GLN A 4 32.77 -0.63 -5.69
N ASN A 5 31.60 -1.03 -6.18
CA ASN A 5 30.38 -0.22 -6.05
C ASN A 5 30.01 0.01 -4.58
N ILE A 6 30.15 -1.02 -3.74
CA ILE A 6 29.91 -0.94 -2.29
C ILE A 6 30.86 0.06 -1.59
N ARG A 7 32.07 0.28 -2.12
CA ARG A 7 32.98 1.30 -1.58
C ARG A 7 32.62 2.72 -2.01
N GLU A 8 31.88 2.86 -3.11
CA GLU A 8 31.47 4.16 -3.69
C GLU A 8 30.00 4.50 -3.44
N LEU A 9 29.32 3.88 -2.46
CA LEU A 9 27.88 4.07 -2.22
C LEU A 9 27.48 5.54 -2.08
N ASN A 10 28.28 6.36 -1.38
CA ASN A 10 27.98 7.78 -1.19
C ASN A 10 28.01 8.57 -2.52
N LYS A 11 28.93 8.20 -3.44
CA LYS A 11 28.99 8.81 -4.78
C LYS A 11 27.71 8.47 -5.55
N TYR A 12 27.31 7.20 -5.57
CA TYR A 12 26.10 6.79 -6.28
C TYR A 12 24.83 7.38 -5.68
N ARG A 13 24.72 7.45 -4.35
CA ARG A 13 23.61 8.13 -3.67
C ARG A 13 23.53 9.62 -4.03
N ASP A 14 24.66 10.33 -4.10
CA ASP A 14 24.65 11.72 -4.52
C ASP A 14 24.25 11.88 -6.00
N ILE A 15 24.78 11.03 -6.89
CA ILE A 15 24.36 11.01 -8.30
C ILE A 15 22.84 10.81 -8.40
N GLN A 16 22.30 9.81 -7.69
CA GLN A 16 20.88 9.51 -7.72
C GLN A 16 20.01 10.64 -7.18
N ARG A 17 20.37 11.21 -6.03
CA ARG A 17 19.69 12.39 -5.46
C ARG A 17 19.65 13.56 -6.44
N ARG A 18 20.74 13.80 -7.18
CA ARG A 18 20.83 14.89 -8.15
C ARG A 18 20.07 14.60 -9.44
N LEU A 19 19.98 13.34 -9.86
CA LEU A 19 19.18 12.95 -11.02
C LEU A 19 17.68 12.93 -10.68
N ALA A 20 17.31 12.65 -9.42
CA ALA A 20 15.93 12.70 -8.92
C ALA A 20 15.34 14.09 -8.85
N ASP A 21 16.18 15.09 -8.53
CA ASP A 21 15.78 16.49 -8.54
C ASP A 21 16.56 17.27 -9.61
N PRO A 22 15.95 17.49 -10.80
CA PRO A 22 16.62 18.18 -11.90
C PRO A 22 17.05 19.61 -11.55
N ARG A 23 16.47 20.24 -10.51
CA ARG A 23 16.86 21.57 -10.03
C ARG A 23 18.29 21.59 -9.47
N LEU A 24 18.84 20.42 -9.11
CA LEU A 24 20.21 20.25 -8.60
C LEU A 24 21.26 20.05 -9.71
N VAL A 25 20.84 20.04 -10.98
CA VAL A 25 21.71 19.85 -12.14
C VAL A 25 21.82 21.15 -12.93
N GLN A 26 23.04 21.69 -13.03
CA GLN A 26 23.24 23.05 -13.51
C GLN A 26 23.32 23.16 -15.04
N SER A 27 23.58 22.06 -15.74
CA SER A 27 23.73 22.05 -17.20
C SER A 27 23.50 20.68 -17.82
N ALA A 28 23.21 20.66 -19.12
CA ALA A 28 23.13 19.43 -19.91
C ALA A 28 24.43 18.60 -19.86
N ALA A 29 25.59 19.26 -19.88
CA ALA A 29 26.88 18.57 -19.79
C ALA A 29 27.08 17.87 -18.44
N GLU A 30 26.61 18.50 -17.36
CA GLU A 30 26.62 17.89 -16.04
C GLU A 30 25.66 16.70 -15.95
N ARG A 31 24.43 16.84 -16.44
CA ARG A 31 23.47 15.73 -16.56
C ARG A 31 24.11 14.55 -17.29
N ASP A 32 24.67 14.78 -18.48
CA ASP A 32 25.25 13.72 -19.31
C ASP A 32 26.46 13.06 -18.64
N ARG A 33 27.18 13.81 -17.78
CA ARG A 33 28.23 13.24 -16.92
C ARG A 33 27.62 12.34 -15.83
N LEU A 34 26.63 12.83 -15.10
CA LEU A 34 25.94 12.08 -14.03
C LEU A 34 25.29 10.79 -14.57
N VAL A 35 24.62 10.86 -15.72
CA VAL A 35 24.00 9.68 -16.37
C VAL A 35 25.04 8.64 -16.77
N ARG A 36 26.20 9.08 -17.26
CA ARG A 36 27.28 8.18 -17.69
C ARG A 36 28.08 7.59 -16.52
N GLU A 37 28.24 8.33 -15.43
CA GLU A 37 28.96 7.87 -14.23
C GLU A 37 28.06 7.10 -13.25
N GLY A 38 26.75 7.34 -13.33
CA GLY A 38 25.72 6.69 -12.52
C GLY A 38 25.46 5.25 -12.94
N LYS A 39 24.62 4.59 -12.15
CA LYS A 39 24.12 3.23 -12.38
C LYS A 39 22.64 3.22 -12.09
N THR A 40 21.85 2.48 -12.87
CA THR A 40 20.43 2.31 -12.62
C THR A 40 20.24 1.59 -11.29
N VAL A 41 19.45 2.15 -10.38
CA VAL A 41 19.05 1.53 -9.13
C VAL A 41 17.74 0.76 -9.36
N VAL A 42 17.78 -0.54 -9.09
CA VAL A 42 16.61 -1.42 -9.14
C VAL A 42 16.32 -1.92 -7.74
N ALA A 43 15.11 -1.68 -7.25
CA ALA A 43 14.63 -2.29 -6.01
C ALA A 43 13.76 -3.51 -6.33
N ILE A 44 14.05 -4.64 -5.72
CA ILE A 44 13.21 -5.84 -5.79
C ILE A 44 12.72 -6.16 -4.38
N SER A 45 11.41 -6.19 -4.20
CA SER A 45 10.73 -6.50 -2.95
C SER A 45 9.98 -7.81 -3.06
N CYS A 46 10.15 -8.66 -2.06
CA CYS A 46 9.57 -9.98 -2.00
C CYS A 46 8.62 -10.10 -0.80
N SER A 47 7.58 -10.94 -0.94
CA SER A 47 6.77 -11.47 0.17
C SER A 47 6.33 -10.39 1.17
N ILE A 48 5.74 -9.30 0.65
CA ILE A 48 5.01 -8.34 1.49
C ILE A 48 3.81 -9.04 2.12
N HIS A 49 3.02 -9.76 1.32
CA HIS A 49 2.07 -10.72 1.87
C HIS A 49 2.82 -12.01 2.21
N SER A 50 2.92 -12.33 3.49
CA SER A 50 3.80 -13.41 3.94
C SER A 50 3.34 -14.82 3.57
N THR A 51 2.08 -14.98 3.13
CA THR A 51 1.58 -16.23 2.56
C THR A 51 2.15 -16.54 1.18
N GLU A 52 2.75 -15.55 0.52
CA GLU A 52 3.37 -15.61 -0.81
C GLU A 52 4.87 -15.87 -0.66
N ILE A 53 5.17 -17.01 -0.04
CA ILE A 53 6.46 -17.33 0.58
C ILE A 53 7.61 -17.60 -0.40
N VAL A 54 7.31 -17.86 -1.68
CA VAL A 54 8.32 -18.32 -2.63
C VAL A 54 9.30 -17.21 -2.99
N ALA A 55 8.83 -15.96 -3.12
CA ALA A 55 9.68 -14.82 -3.46
C ALA A 55 10.81 -14.58 -2.44
N SER A 56 10.57 -14.78 -1.13
CA SER A 56 11.64 -14.74 -0.14
C SER A 56 12.70 -15.81 -0.36
N GLN A 57 12.33 -17.03 -0.79
CA GLN A 57 13.30 -18.07 -1.13
C GLN A 57 14.03 -17.78 -2.44
N MET A 58 13.32 -17.26 -3.44
CA MET A 58 13.89 -16.81 -4.72
C MET A 58 14.94 -15.73 -4.50
N SER A 59 14.67 -14.75 -3.62
CA SER A 59 15.61 -13.65 -3.34
C SER A 59 17.00 -14.14 -2.92
N MET A 60 17.08 -15.18 -2.10
CA MET A 60 18.35 -15.79 -1.68
C MET A 60 19.06 -16.49 -2.85
N GLN A 61 18.31 -17.16 -3.72
CA GLN A 61 18.85 -17.76 -4.94
C GLN A 61 19.39 -16.69 -5.90
N LEU A 62 18.63 -15.61 -6.13
CA LEU A 62 19.05 -14.48 -6.95
C LEU A 62 20.35 -13.86 -6.43
N ALA A 63 20.42 -13.58 -5.12
CA ALA A 63 21.62 -13.04 -4.49
C ALA A 63 22.84 -13.96 -4.65
N TYR A 64 22.65 -15.27 -4.48
CA TYR A 64 23.70 -16.26 -4.69
C TYR A 64 24.19 -16.30 -6.14
N GLU A 65 23.27 -16.32 -7.11
CA GLU A 65 23.62 -16.33 -8.53
C GLU A 65 24.36 -15.08 -8.95
N LEU A 66 23.87 -13.90 -8.57
CA LEU A 66 24.56 -12.64 -8.88
C LEU A 66 25.95 -12.57 -8.24
N ALA A 67 26.14 -13.17 -7.06
CA ALA A 67 27.43 -13.17 -6.38
C ALA A 67 28.44 -14.18 -6.95
N THR A 68 27.97 -15.26 -7.58
CA THR A 68 28.83 -16.41 -7.95
C THR A 68 28.96 -16.65 -9.44
N ALA A 69 27.94 -16.31 -10.22
CA ALA A 69 27.93 -16.53 -11.66
C ALA A 69 28.93 -15.63 -12.38
N ARG A 70 29.40 -16.10 -13.54
CA ARG A 70 30.50 -15.46 -14.31
C ARG A 70 30.19 -15.30 -15.79
N ASP A 71 28.97 -15.62 -16.20
CA ASP A 71 28.45 -15.40 -17.54
C ASP A 71 28.37 -13.90 -17.88
N THR A 72 28.27 -13.62 -19.17
CA THR A 72 28.27 -12.26 -19.71
C THR A 72 27.09 -11.44 -19.19
N ASP A 73 25.89 -12.03 -19.17
CA ASP A 73 24.66 -11.35 -18.77
C ASP A 73 24.72 -10.90 -17.31
N THR A 74 25.20 -11.77 -16.42
CA THR A 74 25.38 -11.42 -15.00
C THR A 74 26.40 -10.30 -14.82
N ARG A 75 27.51 -10.31 -15.58
CA ARG A 75 28.49 -9.21 -15.50
C ARG A 75 27.90 -7.91 -15.99
N GLU A 76 27.16 -7.93 -17.09
CA GLU A 76 26.49 -6.75 -17.63
C GLU A 76 25.51 -6.15 -16.62
N ILE A 77 24.72 -6.99 -15.94
CA ILE A 77 23.85 -6.56 -14.84
C ILE A 77 24.68 -5.88 -13.73
N LEU A 78 25.72 -6.51 -13.22
CA LEU A 78 26.54 -5.98 -12.12
C LEU A 78 27.32 -4.70 -12.50
N ASP A 79 27.60 -4.52 -13.79
CA ASP A 79 28.34 -3.37 -14.32
C ASP A 79 27.44 -2.15 -14.53
N ASN A 80 26.15 -2.34 -14.73
CA ASN A 80 25.23 -1.23 -15.04
C ASN A 80 24.20 -0.95 -13.94
N THR A 81 24.03 -1.86 -12.98
CA THR A 81 22.96 -1.75 -11.97
C THR A 81 23.46 -1.70 -10.53
N ILE A 82 22.65 -1.09 -9.66
CA ILE A 82 22.70 -1.24 -8.21
C ILE A 82 21.38 -1.90 -7.81
N LEU A 83 21.46 -3.13 -7.28
CA LEU A 83 20.29 -3.85 -6.78
C LEU A 83 20.09 -3.55 -5.29
N ILE A 84 18.90 -3.06 -4.94
CA ILE A 84 18.35 -3.06 -3.59
C ILE A 84 17.43 -4.26 -3.48
N LEU A 85 17.90 -5.33 -2.83
CA LEU A 85 17.10 -6.53 -2.62
C LEU A 85 16.48 -6.51 -1.23
N ILE A 86 15.15 -6.58 -1.16
CA ILE A 86 14.35 -6.66 0.07
C ILE A 86 13.79 -8.08 0.15
N PRO A 87 14.44 -9.02 0.87
CA PRO A 87 14.03 -10.42 0.89
C PRO A 87 12.63 -10.66 1.47
N SER A 88 12.19 -9.77 2.36
CA SER A 88 10.82 -9.68 2.83
C SER A 88 10.53 -8.26 3.31
N ALA A 89 9.41 -7.69 2.86
CA ALA A 89 8.89 -6.44 3.43
C ALA A 89 8.12 -6.66 4.75
N ASN A 90 7.73 -7.91 5.05
CA ASN A 90 7.01 -8.33 6.26
C ASN A 90 7.66 -9.60 6.85
N PRO A 91 8.84 -9.46 7.49
CA PRO A 91 9.62 -10.61 7.98
C PRO A 91 8.92 -11.35 9.14
N ASP A 92 8.24 -10.62 10.04
CA ASP A 92 7.49 -11.22 11.16
C ASP A 92 6.41 -12.18 10.65
N GLY A 93 5.70 -11.78 9.59
CA GLY A 93 4.70 -12.62 8.95
C GLY A 93 5.28 -13.84 8.27
N VAL A 94 6.45 -13.71 7.63
CA VAL A 94 7.15 -14.85 7.00
C VAL A 94 7.48 -15.91 8.05
N ASP A 95 7.91 -15.51 9.24
CA ASP A 95 8.15 -16.43 10.36
C ASP A 95 6.85 -17.11 10.85
N ILE A 96 5.77 -16.35 11.01
CA ILE A 96 4.44 -16.88 11.39
C ILE A 96 3.98 -17.95 10.38
N VAL A 97 4.08 -17.65 9.09
CA VAL A 97 3.66 -18.56 8.01
C VAL A 97 4.56 -19.79 7.95
N ALA A 98 5.88 -19.62 8.07
CA ALA A 98 6.83 -20.73 8.08
C ALA A 98 6.59 -21.68 9.27
N ASP A 99 6.36 -21.14 10.47
CA ASP A 99 6.10 -21.92 11.67
C ASP A 99 4.74 -22.60 11.65
N TRP A 100 3.72 -21.95 11.10
CA TRP A 100 2.44 -22.61 10.84
C TRP A 100 2.62 -23.77 9.85
N TYR A 101 3.30 -23.54 8.73
CA TYR A 101 3.54 -24.56 7.72
C TYR A 101 4.24 -25.78 8.31
N ARG A 102 5.35 -25.59 9.05
CA ARG A 102 6.08 -26.67 9.74
C ARG A 102 5.20 -27.47 10.70
N ARG A 103 4.30 -26.81 11.45
CA ARG A 103 3.35 -27.48 12.36
C ARG A 103 2.24 -28.23 11.62
N SER A 104 1.83 -27.72 10.47
CA SER A 104 0.78 -28.30 9.63
C SER A 104 1.25 -29.44 8.73
N MET A 105 2.56 -29.58 8.52
CA MET A 105 3.15 -30.56 7.60
C MET A 105 2.75 -32.00 7.97
N GLY A 106 2.26 -32.74 6.98
CA GLY A 106 1.73 -34.09 7.12
C GLY A 106 0.36 -34.18 7.82
N LYS A 107 -0.29 -33.04 8.10
CA LYS A 107 -1.63 -32.99 8.70
C LYS A 107 -2.70 -32.67 7.64
N PRO A 108 -3.98 -32.95 7.91
CA PRO A 108 -5.06 -32.62 6.97
C PRO A 108 -5.14 -31.14 6.56
N TRP A 109 -4.64 -30.24 7.41
CA TRP A 109 -4.59 -28.80 7.18
C TRP A 109 -3.23 -28.29 6.69
N GLU A 110 -2.39 -29.17 6.12
CA GLU A 110 -1.15 -28.73 5.48
C GLU A 110 -1.43 -27.69 4.37
N GLY A 111 -0.64 -26.61 4.37
CA GLY A 111 -0.74 -25.56 3.36
C GLY A 111 -1.98 -24.67 3.45
N THR A 112 -2.68 -24.67 4.59
CA THR A 112 -3.70 -23.65 4.91
C THR A 112 -3.03 -22.40 5.48
N GLU A 113 -3.73 -21.27 5.45
CA GLU A 113 -3.28 -20.03 6.09
C GLU A 113 -3.21 -20.15 7.62
N PRO A 114 -2.33 -19.37 8.29
CA PRO A 114 -2.24 -19.38 9.74
C PRO A 114 -3.58 -19.02 10.45
N PRO A 115 -3.74 -19.42 11.72
CA PRO A 115 -4.90 -19.10 12.58
C PRO A 115 -4.91 -17.66 13.10
N GLU A 116 -3.98 -16.84 12.64
CA GLU A 116 -3.84 -15.43 13.00
C GLU A 116 -3.42 -14.64 11.77
N ILE A 117 -3.66 -13.33 11.78
CA ILE A 117 -3.15 -12.45 10.73
C ILE A 117 -1.60 -12.49 10.75
N TYR A 118 -0.99 -12.61 9.57
CA TYR A 118 0.46 -12.71 9.40
C TYR A 118 1.16 -11.33 9.43
N HIS A 119 0.59 -10.37 10.15
CA HIS A 119 1.20 -9.09 10.39
C HIS A 119 0.63 -8.55 11.70
N HIS A 120 1.38 -7.73 12.44
CA HIS A 120 0.90 -7.24 13.73
C HIS A 120 -0.45 -6.50 13.63
N TYR A 121 -0.69 -5.76 12.55
CA TYR A 121 -1.96 -5.04 12.27
C TYR A 121 -2.66 -5.40 10.94
N ALA A 122 -2.02 -5.23 9.80
CA ALA A 122 -2.72 -5.18 8.51
C ALA A 122 -3.07 -6.53 7.83
N GLY A 123 -2.45 -7.65 8.21
CA GLY A 123 -2.55 -8.89 7.43
C GLY A 123 -2.10 -8.69 5.99
N HIS A 124 -2.99 -8.95 5.02
CA HIS A 124 -2.76 -8.74 3.57
C HIS A 124 -2.88 -7.26 3.16
N ASP A 125 -3.46 -6.39 3.99
CA ASP A 125 -3.64 -4.97 3.67
C ASP A 125 -2.36 -4.15 3.87
N ASP A 126 -1.21 -4.77 4.18
CA ASP A 126 0.08 -4.07 4.27
C ASP A 126 0.54 -3.52 2.91
N ASN A 127 -0.01 -4.03 1.81
CA ASN A 127 0.10 -3.43 0.48
C ASN A 127 -1.02 -2.40 0.16
N ARG A 128 -1.61 -1.76 1.18
CA ARG A 128 -2.60 -0.66 1.06
C ARG A 128 -2.20 0.66 1.72
N ASP A 129 -1.01 0.74 2.31
CA ASP A 129 -0.61 1.82 3.22
C ASP A 129 0.40 2.83 2.64
N TRP A 130 0.80 2.72 1.37
CA TRP A 130 1.91 3.47 0.78
C TRP A 130 1.72 4.97 0.62
N PHE A 131 0.53 5.50 0.94
CA PHE A 131 0.23 6.93 0.96
C PHE A 131 -0.11 7.48 2.36
N MET A 132 -0.56 6.63 3.28
CA MET A 132 -0.90 7.01 4.67
C MET A 132 0.27 6.80 5.63
N LEU A 133 1.15 5.85 5.30
CA LEU A 133 2.34 5.50 6.07
C LEU A 133 2.02 5.24 7.54
N ASN A 134 1.02 4.41 7.78
CA ASN A 134 0.59 3.99 9.12
C ASN A 134 1.52 2.94 9.71
N LEU A 135 2.03 2.03 8.88
CA LEU A 135 2.88 0.91 9.28
C LEU A 135 4.36 1.32 9.35
N LYS A 136 5.17 0.53 10.06
CA LYS A 136 6.61 0.82 10.24
C LYS A 136 7.39 0.46 8.99
N GLU A 137 6.98 -0.61 8.34
CA GLU A 137 7.50 -1.20 7.13
C GLU A 137 7.37 -0.22 5.97
N THR A 138 6.16 0.34 5.77
CA THR A 138 5.91 1.35 4.73
C THR A 138 6.71 2.61 4.96
N ARG A 139 6.84 3.11 6.19
CA ARG A 139 7.71 4.27 6.51
C ARG A 139 9.18 3.99 6.19
N ALA A 140 9.69 2.83 6.61
CA ALA A 140 11.09 2.46 6.42
C ALA A 140 11.44 2.34 4.93
N ILE A 141 10.58 1.70 4.14
CA ILE A 141 10.78 1.52 2.70
C ILE A 141 10.56 2.84 1.94
N THR A 142 9.57 3.65 2.32
CA THR A 142 9.36 5.00 1.75
C THR A 142 10.59 5.86 1.92
N ARG A 143 11.18 5.90 3.12
CA ARG A 143 12.43 6.62 3.37
C ARG A 143 13.58 6.08 2.50
N LEU A 144 13.73 4.75 2.43
CA LEU A 144 14.75 4.12 1.61
C LEU A 144 14.63 4.56 0.15
N PHE A 145 13.42 4.57 -0.39
CA PHE A 145 13.17 4.89 -1.79
C PHE A 145 13.25 6.39 -2.06
N TRP A 146 12.57 7.25 -1.31
CA TRP A 146 12.35 8.64 -1.69
C TRP A 146 13.26 9.64 -0.96
N LYS A 147 14.09 9.18 -0.02
CA LYS A 147 15.06 10.04 0.67
C LYS A 147 16.51 9.56 0.55
N GLU A 148 16.74 8.26 0.33
CA GLU A 148 18.08 7.69 0.35
C GLU A 148 18.60 7.21 -1.01
N TRP A 149 17.76 6.56 -1.82
CA TRP A 149 18.23 5.85 -3.02
C TRP A 149 17.62 6.25 -4.35
N PHE A 150 16.35 6.70 -4.37
CA PHE A 150 15.64 7.13 -5.58
C PHE A 150 15.65 6.08 -6.71
N PRO A 151 15.12 4.86 -6.47
CA PRO A 151 15.19 3.77 -7.45
C PRO A 151 14.45 4.13 -8.74
N GLU A 152 15.07 3.91 -9.90
CA GLU A 152 14.42 4.11 -11.20
C GLU A 152 13.42 2.98 -11.50
N ILE A 153 13.66 1.77 -11.00
CA ILE A 153 12.76 0.62 -11.13
C ILE A 153 12.50 0.01 -9.76
N VAL A 154 11.23 -0.21 -9.45
CA VAL A 154 10.75 -0.91 -8.26
C VAL A 154 9.93 -2.12 -8.73
N TYR A 155 10.33 -3.31 -8.32
CA TYR A 155 9.68 -4.56 -8.67
C TYR A 155 9.14 -5.25 -7.41
N ASP A 156 7.82 -5.39 -7.35
CA ASP A 156 7.05 -5.96 -6.26
C ASP A 156 6.54 -7.35 -6.66
N ILE A 157 7.06 -8.41 -6.03
CA ILE A 157 6.77 -9.80 -6.41
C ILE A 157 5.66 -10.37 -5.54
N HIS A 158 4.60 -10.86 -6.19
CA HIS A 158 3.44 -11.42 -5.53
C HIS A 158 3.07 -12.82 -6.04
N GLN A 159 2.12 -13.44 -5.34
CA GLN A 159 1.41 -14.63 -5.81
C GLN A 159 -0.12 -14.48 -5.74
N GLN A 160 -0.80 -14.97 -6.77
CA GLN A 160 -2.26 -14.94 -6.91
C GLN A 160 -2.91 -16.28 -6.54
N GLY A 161 -4.23 -16.37 -6.70
CA GLY A 161 -4.98 -17.60 -6.52
C GLY A 161 -4.48 -18.76 -7.40
N GLN A 162 -4.52 -19.97 -6.85
CA GLN A 162 -3.94 -21.19 -7.46
C GLN A 162 -4.47 -21.54 -8.86
N THR A 163 -5.71 -21.16 -9.19
CA THR A 163 -6.39 -21.58 -10.42
C THR A 163 -6.35 -20.54 -11.53
N GLY A 164 -5.60 -19.45 -11.36
CA GLY A 164 -5.45 -18.38 -12.36
C GLY A 164 -4.47 -18.72 -13.49
N SER A 165 -4.02 -17.70 -14.24
CA SER A 165 -2.81 -17.81 -15.05
C SER A 165 -1.63 -18.27 -14.19
N ARG A 166 -0.62 -18.93 -14.78
CA ARG A 166 0.55 -19.36 -14.01
C ARG A 166 1.42 -18.18 -13.60
N PHE A 167 1.48 -17.17 -14.47
CA PHE A 167 2.13 -15.90 -14.19
C PHE A 167 1.29 -14.77 -14.75
N PHE A 168 1.22 -13.67 -14.03
CA PHE A 168 0.75 -12.40 -14.55
C PHE A 168 1.91 -11.41 -14.55
N VAL A 169 2.07 -10.67 -15.65
CA VAL A 169 3.08 -9.63 -15.82
C VAL A 169 2.47 -8.43 -16.55
N PRO A 170 2.99 -7.20 -16.38
CA PRO A 170 2.45 -6.04 -17.09
C PRO A 170 2.61 -6.16 -18.62
N PRO A 171 1.95 -5.32 -19.44
CA PRO A 171 1.12 -4.17 -19.07
C PRO A 171 -0.13 -4.53 -18.26
N PHE A 172 -0.58 -3.60 -17.44
CA PHE A 172 -1.81 -3.72 -16.66
C PHE A 172 -3.04 -3.40 -17.53
N TYR A 173 -4.23 -3.82 -17.07
CA TYR A 173 -5.49 -3.52 -17.72
C TYR A 173 -5.94 -2.06 -17.54
N ASP A 174 -6.85 -1.59 -18.38
CA ASP A 174 -7.41 -0.25 -18.27
C ASP A 174 -8.35 -0.10 -17.05
N PRO A 175 -8.51 1.10 -16.46
CA PRO A 175 -7.97 2.38 -16.91
C PRO A 175 -6.72 2.78 -16.12
N PRO A 176 -5.75 3.47 -16.74
CA PRO A 176 -4.69 4.12 -16.00
C PRO A 176 -5.19 5.39 -15.32
N ASN A 177 -4.55 5.78 -14.21
CA ASN A 177 -4.73 7.10 -13.63
C ASN A 177 -4.21 8.18 -14.60
N PRO A 178 -4.98 9.24 -14.89
CA PRO A 178 -4.59 10.29 -15.84
C PRO A 178 -3.35 11.10 -15.40
N ASN A 179 -3.02 11.08 -14.11
CA ASN A 179 -1.85 11.78 -13.58
C ASN A 179 -0.54 11.00 -13.82
N ILE A 180 -0.59 9.72 -14.20
CA ILE A 180 0.62 8.94 -14.51
C ILE A 180 1.17 9.35 -15.89
N ALA A 181 2.48 9.62 -15.96
CA ALA A 181 3.14 10.00 -17.20
C ALA A 181 2.97 8.90 -18.29
N PRO A 182 2.51 9.22 -19.51
CA PRO A 182 2.32 8.24 -20.57
C PRO A 182 3.60 7.48 -20.96
N LEU A 183 4.77 8.13 -20.87
CA LEU A 183 6.06 7.47 -21.11
C LEU A 183 6.31 6.36 -20.08
N LEU A 184 6.01 6.61 -18.81
CA LEU A 184 6.17 5.65 -17.72
C LEU A 184 5.30 4.41 -17.98
N LEU A 185 4.03 4.59 -18.37
CA LEU A 185 3.14 3.47 -18.73
C LEU A 185 3.69 2.62 -19.89
N ARG A 186 4.36 3.25 -20.87
CA ARG A 186 5.01 2.54 -21.98
C ARG A 186 6.22 1.74 -21.51
N GLU A 187 7.00 2.28 -20.58
CA GLU A 187 8.16 1.59 -20.00
C GLU A 187 7.76 0.40 -19.13
N VAL A 188 6.69 0.53 -18.35
CA VAL A 188 6.04 -0.58 -17.63
C VAL A 188 5.66 -1.71 -18.60
N GLY A 189 5.00 -1.37 -19.70
CA GLY A 189 4.63 -2.35 -20.73
C GLY A 189 5.83 -2.98 -21.43
N LEU A 190 6.90 -2.21 -21.67
CA LEU A 190 8.13 -2.72 -22.29
C LEU A 190 8.82 -3.76 -21.39
N ILE A 191 8.96 -3.46 -20.09
CA ILE A 191 9.53 -4.39 -19.11
C ILE A 191 8.64 -5.64 -18.98
N GLY A 192 7.33 -5.45 -18.85
CA GLY A 192 6.39 -6.56 -18.77
C GLY A 192 6.44 -7.51 -19.97
N HIS A 193 6.52 -6.97 -21.19
CA HIS A 193 6.68 -7.79 -22.39
C HIS A 193 8.05 -8.49 -22.49
N LYS A 194 9.12 -7.89 -21.96
CA LYS A 194 10.40 -8.60 -21.84
C LYS A 194 10.30 -9.78 -20.88
N ILE A 195 9.69 -9.58 -19.71
CA ILE A 195 9.47 -10.68 -18.76
C ILE A 195 8.68 -11.79 -19.46
N ALA A 196 7.55 -11.47 -20.09
CA ALA A 196 6.75 -12.47 -20.80
C ALA A 196 7.54 -13.23 -21.87
N ALA A 197 8.36 -12.53 -22.66
CA ALA A 197 9.19 -13.17 -23.68
C ALA A 197 10.26 -14.08 -23.09
N ASP A 198 10.88 -13.70 -21.96
CA ASP A 198 11.89 -14.51 -21.28
C ASP A 198 11.30 -15.75 -20.62
N GLU A 199 10.11 -15.64 -20.01
CA GLU A 199 9.38 -16.78 -19.45
C GLU A 199 9.07 -17.83 -20.52
N GLU A 200 8.55 -17.39 -21.68
CA GLU A 200 8.26 -18.26 -22.82
C GLU A 200 9.55 -18.87 -23.40
N ALA A 201 10.63 -18.08 -23.49
CA ALA A 201 11.95 -18.57 -23.92
C ALA A 201 12.55 -19.59 -22.94
N ALA A 202 12.25 -19.47 -21.64
CA ALA A 202 12.59 -20.45 -20.62
C ALA A 202 11.68 -21.70 -20.64
N GLY A 203 10.64 -21.71 -21.49
CA GLY A 203 9.72 -22.83 -21.68
C GLY A 203 8.54 -22.85 -20.72
N PHE A 204 8.31 -21.78 -19.97
CA PHE A 204 7.13 -21.64 -19.12
C PHE A 204 5.90 -21.27 -19.96
N ARG A 205 4.75 -21.80 -19.55
CA ARG A 205 3.45 -21.58 -20.19
C ARG A 205 2.49 -20.92 -19.20
N GLY A 206 1.48 -20.24 -19.71
CA GLY A 206 0.44 -19.62 -18.91
C GLY A 206 0.84 -18.25 -18.35
N VAL A 207 1.58 -17.47 -19.14
CA VAL A 207 1.94 -16.07 -18.81
C VAL A 207 0.90 -15.12 -19.40
N ALA A 208 0.19 -14.41 -18.52
CA ALA A 208 -0.84 -13.44 -18.87
C ALA A 208 -0.29 -12.01 -18.78
N THR A 209 -0.72 -11.19 -19.74
CA THR A 209 -0.52 -9.74 -19.76
C THR A 209 -1.88 -9.03 -19.88
N ASN A 210 -1.90 -7.71 -19.75
CA ASN A 210 -3.06 -6.86 -20.01
C ASN A 210 -4.36 -7.42 -19.43
N SER A 211 -4.36 -7.69 -18.13
CA SER A 211 -5.48 -8.31 -17.40
C SER A 211 -5.39 -7.98 -15.91
N LEU A 212 -6.41 -8.39 -15.15
CA LEU A 212 -6.49 -8.38 -13.69
C LEU A 212 -6.42 -6.98 -13.07
N TYR A 213 -5.23 -6.39 -12.97
CA TYR A 213 -4.97 -5.12 -12.29
C TYR A 213 -5.11 -3.93 -13.23
N ASP A 214 -5.57 -2.79 -12.71
CA ASP A 214 -5.45 -1.49 -13.39
C ASP A 214 -4.33 -0.63 -12.78
N THR A 215 -4.12 0.59 -13.26
CA THR A 215 -3.15 1.54 -12.66
C THR A 215 -3.86 2.77 -12.12
N TRP A 216 -5.10 2.60 -11.65
CA TRP A 216 -5.92 3.71 -11.18
C TRP A 216 -5.51 4.20 -9.78
N TRP A 217 -5.45 3.27 -8.83
CA TRP A 217 -5.25 3.57 -7.42
C TRP A 217 -3.78 3.90 -7.09
N HIS A 218 -3.57 4.89 -6.24
CA HIS A 218 -2.26 5.44 -5.88
C HIS A 218 -1.48 4.60 -4.86
N GLY A 219 -2.18 3.98 -3.89
CA GLY A 219 -1.60 3.60 -2.60
C GLY A 219 -0.93 2.22 -2.49
N GLY A 220 -0.66 1.53 -3.60
CA GLY A 220 0.03 0.23 -3.60
C GLY A 220 1.54 0.37 -3.75
N PHE A 221 2.29 -0.66 -3.32
CA PHE A 221 3.76 -0.70 -3.38
C PHE A 221 4.27 -0.46 -4.80
N ARG A 222 3.63 -1.09 -5.81
CA ARG A 222 3.98 -0.89 -7.22
C ARG A 222 3.51 0.45 -7.79
N THR A 223 2.45 1.05 -7.24
CA THR A 223 1.83 2.25 -7.84
C THR A 223 2.42 3.54 -7.30
N ALA A 224 2.80 3.58 -6.01
CA ALA A 224 3.48 4.72 -5.41
C ALA A 224 4.73 5.19 -6.19
N PRO A 225 5.59 4.29 -6.73
CA PRO A 225 6.69 4.65 -7.62
C PRO A 225 6.28 5.52 -8.82
N TYR A 226 5.10 5.31 -9.41
CA TYR A 226 4.66 6.07 -10.59
C TYR A 226 4.55 7.58 -10.33
N TYR A 227 4.22 7.93 -9.08
CA TYR A 227 4.06 9.32 -8.62
C TYR A 227 5.37 9.92 -8.11
N HIS A 228 6.42 9.09 -7.99
CA HIS A 228 7.79 9.45 -7.64
C HIS A 228 8.74 9.39 -8.85
N ASN A 229 8.19 9.43 -10.07
CA ASN A 229 8.89 9.33 -11.36
C ASN A 229 9.58 7.98 -11.62
N SER A 230 9.26 6.94 -10.84
CA SER A 230 9.88 5.63 -10.90
C SER A 230 8.99 4.57 -11.54
N ILE A 231 9.59 3.61 -12.25
CA ILE A 231 8.86 2.51 -12.87
C ILE A 231 8.52 1.47 -11.80
N GLY A 232 7.23 1.27 -11.51
CA GLY A 232 6.73 0.19 -10.68
C GLY A 232 6.26 -1.03 -11.48
N ILE A 233 6.78 -2.21 -11.16
CA ILE A 233 6.41 -3.51 -11.75
C ILE A 233 5.81 -4.39 -10.66
N LEU A 234 4.78 -5.16 -11.02
CA LEU A 234 4.27 -6.24 -10.20
C LEU A 234 4.03 -7.47 -11.06
N THR A 235 4.36 -8.63 -10.50
CA THR A 235 4.05 -9.92 -11.09
C THR A 235 3.29 -10.77 -10.08
N GLU A 236 2.48 -11.69 -10.59
CA GLU A 236 1.75 -12.64 -9.75
C GLU A 236 1.95 -14.07 -10.25
N ALA A 237 2.64 -14.90 -9.48
CA ALA A 237 2.66 -16.34 -9.74
C ALA A 237 1.42 -17.03 -9.15
N ALA A 238 0.85 -18.02 -9.84
CA ALA A 238 -0.20 -18.83 -9.24
C ALA A 238 0.32 -19.47 -7.94
N SER A 239 -0.35 -19.23 -6.82
CA SER A 239 0.10 -19.77 -5.53
C SER A 239 0.03 -21.30 -5.50
N ALA A 240 1.06 -21.88 -4.90
CA ALA A 240 0.96 -23.22 -4.32
C ALA A 240 0.19 -23.16 -2.98
N ARG A 241 -0.02 -24.30 -2.32
CA ARG A 241 -0.61 -24.32 -0.97
C ARG A 241 0.48 -24.01 0.05
N LEU A 242 0.88 -22.73 0.13
CA LEU A 242 2.16 -22.32 0.74
C LEU A 242 3.33 -23.05 0.05
N MET A 243 4.04 -23.94 0.75
CA MET A 243 5.13 -24.75 0.20
C MET A 243 4.69 -26.16 -0.22
N THR A 244 3.39 -26.46 -0.23
CA THR A 244 2.86 -27.77 -0.64
C THR A 244 2.46 -27.77 -2.11
N PRO A 245 2.97 -28.72 -2.93
CA PRO A 245 2.55 -28.88 -4.32
C PRO A 245 1.04 -29.11 -4.45
N ALA A 246 0.47 -28.66 -5.55
CA ALA A 246 -0.95 -28.78 -5.81
C ALA A 246 -1.23 -29.45 -7.16
N GLN A 247 -2.37 -30.15 -7.22
CA GLN A 247 -2.90 -30.67 -8.48
C GLN A 247 -3.97 -29.73 -8.99
N VAL A 248 -3.72 -29.08 -10.13
CA VAL A 248 -4.67 -28.15 -10.75
C VAL A 248 -5.29 -28.80 -11.98
N THR A 249 -6.62 -28.92 -11.96
CA THR A 249 -7.38 -29.56 -13.04
C THR A 249 -7.72 -28.56 -14.15
N ARG A 250 -7.95 -29.09 -15.36
CA ARG A 250 -8.48 -28.31 -16.48
C ARG A 250 -9.79 -27.60 -16.15
N GLU A 251 -10.70 -28.30 -15.48
CA GLU A 251 -12.00 -27.77 -15.07
C GLU A 251 -11.84 -26.52 -14.17
N GLN A 252 -10.88 -26.55 -13.23
CA GLN A 252 -10.60 -25.40 -12.38
C GLN A 252 -10.09 -24.20 -13.18
N LEU A 253 -9.19 -24.43 -14.15
CA LEU A 253 -8.66 -23.37 -15.01
C LEU A 253 -9.73 -22.79 -15.94
N SER A 254 -10.59 -23.63 -16.52
CA SER A 254 -11.66 -23.21 -17.42
C SER A 254 -12.75 -22.39 -16.72
N ARG A 255 -12.91 -22.55 -15.40
CA ARG A 255 -13.88 -21.77 -14.59
C ARG A 255 -13.30 -20.46 -14.07
N TYR A 256 -11.98 -20.33 -14.01
CA TYR A 256 -11.35 -19.10 -13.58
C TYR A 256 -11.52 -18.03 -14.65
N SER A 257 -11.96 -16.84 -14.26
CA SER A 257 -12.00 -15.67 -15.13
C SER A 257 -11.64 -14.43 -14.33
N THR A 258 -11.07 -13.43 -15.00
CA THR A 258 -10.82 -12.11 -14.42
C THR A 258 -10.94 -11.04 -15.50
N ARG A 259 -10.81 -9.77 -15.10
CA ARG A 259 -10.83 -8.64 -16.03
C ARG A 259 -9.74 -8.83 -17.09
N GLY A 260 -10.09 -8.68 -18.37
CA GLY A 260 -9.14 -8.85 -19.48
C GLY A 260 -8.72 -10.30 -19.77
N LEU A 261 -9.17 -11.28 -19.00
CA LEU A 261 -8.87 -12.70 -19.21
C LEU A 261 -10.13 -13.56 -18.97
N PRO A 262 -10.85 -13.96 -20.04
CA PRO A 262 -12.13 -14.67 -19.90
C PRO A 262 -11.99 -16.07 -19.31
N SER A 263 -10.82 -16.70 -19.45
CA SER A 263 -10.52 -18.03 -18.94
C SER A 263 -9.02 -18.20 -18.71
N ALA A 264 -8.60 -18.93 -17.66
CA ALA A 264 -7.21 -19.39 -17.53
C ALA A 264 -6.89 -20.60 -18.43
N LEU A 265 -7.89 -21.13 -19.13
CA LEU A 265 -7.75 -22.13 -20.19
C LEU A 265 -8.74 -21.80 -21.32
N PRO A 266 -8.46 -20.77 -22.14
CA PRO A 266 -9.34 -20.37 -23.24
C PRO A 266 -9.39 -21.43 -24.35
N GLU A 267 -10.44 -21.39 -25.19
CA GLU A 267 -10.61 -22.33 -26.31
C GLU A 267 -9.52 -22.19 -27.40
N GLY A 268 -8.86 -21.03 -27.46
CA GLY A 268 -7.76 -20.74 -28.37
C GLY A 268 -6.82 -19.67 -27.80
N PRO A 269 -5.66 -19.44 -28.45
CA PRO A 269 -4.68 -18.46 -28.01
C PRO A 269 -5.26 -17.05 -28.05
N LEU A 270 -4.94 -16.24 -27.04
CA LEU A 270 -5.29 -14.82 -26.96
C LEU A 270 -4.03 -13.97 -27.14
N THR A 271 -4.17 -12.74 -27.66
CA THR A 271 -3.02 -11.83 -27.82
C THR A 271 -2.29 -11.57 -26.50
N ASN A 272 -3.04 -11.48 -25.40
CA ASN A 272 -2.50 -11.24 -24.06
C ASN A 272 -2.28 -12.53 -23.25
N PHE A 273 -2.59 -13.70 -23.82
CA PHE A 273 -2.42 -15.02 -23.21
C PHE A 273 -2.24 -16.11 -24.30
N PRO A 274 -1.11 -16.10 -25.03
CA PRO A 274 -0.94 -16.88 -26.24
C PRO A 274 -0.70 -18.38 -25.98
N ASP A 275 -0.04 -18.75 -24.89
CA ASP A 275 0.26 -20.15 -24.58
C ASP A 275 -0.28 -20.59 -23.20
N PRO A 276 -1.57 -20.97 -23.08
CA PRO A 276 -2.15 -21.36 -21.80
C PRO A 276 -1.60 -22.70 -21.29
N TRP A 277 -1.32 -22.76 -19.98
CA TRP A 277 -0.91 -24.00 -19.30
C TRP A 277 -2.12 -24.94 -19.10
N PRO A 278 -2.02 -26.24 -19.46
CA PRO A 278 -3.18 -27.12 -19.58
C PRO A 278 -3.65 -27.79 -18.29
N GLY A 279 -3.10 -27.44 -17.12
CA GLY A 279 -3.32 -28.17 -15.87
C GLY A 279 -2.26 -29.24 -15.61
N GLY A 280 -2.17 -29.70 -14.36
CA GLY A 280 -1.14 -30.65 -13.91
C GLY A 280 -0.67 -30.39 -12.49
N GLU A 281 0.49 -30.98 -12.16
CA GLU A 281 1.20 -30.71 -10.92
C GLU A 281 1.79 -29.29 -10.95
N TRP A 282 1.64 -28.58 -9.84
CA TRP A 282 2.13 -27.22 -9.64
C TRP A 282 3.00 -27.17 -8.39
N HIS A 283 4.28 -26.82 -8.56
CA HIS A 283 5.28 -26.87 -7.51
C HIS A 283 5.82 -25.49 -7.16
N PRO A 284 6.12 -25.22 -5.87
CA PRO A 284 6.81 -24.00 -5.45
C PRO A 284 8.15 -23.76 -6.17
N SER A 285 8.85 -24.81 -6.59
CA SER A 285 10.09 -24.67 -7.35
C SER A 285 9.87 -24.04 -8.73
N VAL A 286 8.73 -24.31 -9.38
CA VAL A 286 8.39 -23.70 -10.67
C VAL A 286 8.09 -22.21 -10.48
N ILE A 287 7.37 -21.85 -9.42
CA ILE A 287 7.12 -20.45 -9.04
C ILE A 287 8.45 -19.71 -8.87
N ARG A 288 9.38 -20.28 -8.09
CA ARG A 288 10.72 -19.70 -7.86
C ARG A 288 11.47 -19.46 -9.18
N ASP A 289 11.44 -20.43 -10.09
CA ASP A 289 12.20 -20.35 -11.34
C ASP A 289 11.63 -19.29 -12.30
N MET A 290 10.30 -19.11 -12.31
CA MET A 290 9.63 -18.01 -13.02
C MET A 290 9.97 -16.66 -12.38
N GLU A 291 9.81 -16.51 -11.07
CA GLU A 291 10.17 -15.28 -10.36
C GLU A 291 11.64 -14.87 -10.57
N LEU A 292 12.57 -15.85 -10.61
CA LEU A 292 13.98 -15.64 -10.91
C LEU A 292 14.21 -15.18 -12.35
N THR A 293 13.51 -15.78 -13.30
CA THR A 293 13.53 -15.39 -14.73
C THR A 293 13.07 -13.96 -14.88
N ALA A 294 11.93 -13.61 -14.27
CA ALA A 294 11.41 -12.25 -14.24
C ALA A 294 12.36 -11.23 -13.57
N ALA A 295 12.96 -11.57 -12.43
CA ALA A 295 13.92 -10.69 -11.75
C ALA A 295 15.14 -10.41 -12.64
N ARG A 296 15.66 -11.43 -13.33
CA ARG A 296 16.76 -11.27 -14.31
C ARG A 296 16.33 -10.45 -15.52
N ALA A 297 15.12 -10.63 -16.03
CA ALA A 297 14.57 -9.85 -17.13
C ALA A 297 14.55 -8.35 -16.78
N VAL A 298 14.02 -8.00 -15.60
CA VAL A 298 14.02 -6.62 -15.08
C VAL A 298 15.44 -6.06 -14.96
N LEU A 299 16.36 -6.80 -14.33
CA LEU A 299 17.75 -6.37 -14.17
C LEU A 299 18.47 -6.18 -15.51
N SER A 300 18.21 -7.04 -16.50
CA SER A 300 18.80 -6.92 -17.84
C SER A 300 18.31 -5.69 -18.60
N MET A 301 17.10 -5.23 -18.28
CA MET A 301 16.48 -4.06 -18.89
C MET A 301 16.79 -2.74 -18.20
N ALA A 302 17.49 -2.80 -17.06
CA ALA A 302 17.70 -1.66 -16.18
C ALA A 302 18.63 -0.60 -16.80
N ALA A 303 18.06 0.22 -17.67
CA ALA A 303 18.58 1.50 -18.12
C ALA A 303 17.41 2.31 -18.67
N ARG A 304 17.11 3.51 -18.13
CA ARG A 304 16.61 4.73 -18.84
C ARG A 304 15.79 5.74 -17.99
N ASN A 305 15.77 6.98 -18.50
CA ASN A 305 14.74 8.05 -18.47
C ASN A 305 14.25 8.69 -17.16
N PHE A 306 14.68 8.27 -15.97
CA PHE A 306 14.22 8.87 -14.70
C PHE A 306 14.42 10.39 -14.60
N TYR A 307 15.60 10.90 -14.99
CA TYR A 307 15.87 12.36 -15.00
C TYR A 307 14.89 13.13 -15.90
N ASP A 308 14.59 12.58 -17.08
CA ASP A 308 13.68 13.24 -18.04
C ASP A 308 12.23 13.24 -17.53
N LEU A 309 11.83 12.23 -16.75
CA LEU A 309 10.54 12.21 -16.05
C LEU A 309 10.49 13.31 -14.98
N GLY A 310 11.56 13.49 -14.19
CA GLY A 310 11.66 14.58 -13.21
C GLY A 310 11.62 15.97 -13.85
N VAL A 311 12.32 16.17 -14.97
CA VAL A 311 12.26 17.45 -15.74
C VAL A 311 10.84 17.70 -16.20
N ARG A 312 10.20 16.68 -16.78
CA ARG A 312 8.79 16.78 -17.17
C ARG A 312 7.94 17.14 -15.96
N ALA A 313 8.08 16.51 -14.80
CA ALA A 313 7.27 16.85 -13.61
C ALA A 313 7.38 18.33 -13.19
N LEU A 314 8.52 18.99 -13.41
CA LEU A 314 8.66 20.44 -13.18
C LEU A 314 7.93 21.30 -14.23
N ASP A 315 7.77 20.76 -15.44
CA ASP A 315 7.20 21.42 -16.62
C ASP A 315 5.81 20.87 -17.05
N TRP A 316 5.27 19.87 -16.33
CA TRP A 316 4.13 19.03 -16.72
C TRP A 316 2.85 19.42 -15.98
N PRO A 317 1.80 19.71 -16.76
CA PRO A 317 1.68 20.97 -17.46
C PRO A 317 1.55 22.14 -16.46
N PRO A 318 2.21 23.26 -16.75
CA PRO A 318 1.54 24.55 -16.68
C PRO A 318 1.73 25.30 -18.00
N THR A 319 0.70 25.32 -18.84
CA THR A 319 0.68 26.19 -20.04
C THR A 319 -0.45 27.20 -20.04
N ASN A 320 -1.37 27.14 -19.08
CA ASN A 320 -2.39 28.17 -18.90
C ASN A 320 -2.17 28.94 -17.60
N ARG A 321 -2.52 30.23 -17.65
CA ARG A 321 -2.49 31.13 -16.49
C ARG A 321 -3.41 30.67 -15.36
N ASP A 322 -4.27 29.68 -15.62
CA ASP A 322 -5.35 29.15 -14.78
C ASP A 322 -5.00 27.83 -14.05
N ASP A 323 -3.74 27.37 -14.06
CA ASP A 323 -3.34 26.13 -13.39
C ASP A 323 -3.06 26.32 -11.88
N VAL A 324 -3.19 25.23 -11.10
CA VAL A 324 -2.90 25.23 -9.65
C VAL A 324 -1.40 25.48 -9.42
N LEU A 325 -1.07 26.52 -8.65
CA LEU A 325 0.29 26.88 -8.26
C LEU A 325 0.78 26.04 -7.08
N ALA A 326 -0.08 25.90 -6.08
CA ALA A 326 0.22 25.28 -4.80
C ALA A 326 -1.09 24.88 -4.10
N TYR A 327 -0.99 24.11 -3.01
CA TYR A 327 -2.08 23.90 -2.07
C TYR A 327 -1.78 24.63 -0.76
N ILE A 328 -2.80 25.24 -0.14
CA ILE A 328 -2.75 25.75 1.24
C ILE A 328 -3.50 24.81 2.17
N ILE A 329 -2.90 24.50 3.32
CA ILE A 329 -3.57 23.92 4.49
C ILE A 329 -3.67 25.05 5.53
N PRO A 330 -4.86 25.64 5.74
CA PRO A 330 -5.00 26.79 6.64
C PRO A 330 -4.73 26.42 8.10
N ALA A 331 -4.13 27.33 8.87
CA ALA A 331 -4.02 27.19 10.31
C ALA A 331 -5.40 27.33 11.00
N GLY A 332 -5.52 26.79 12.22
CA GLY A 332 -6.68 27.03 13.08
C GLY A 332 -7.93 26.20 12.78
N GLN A 333 -7.80 25.07 12.08
CA GLN A 333 -8.93 24.18 11.75
C GLN A 333 -9.48 23.38 12.95
N GLY A 334 -8.76 23.36 14.08
CA GLY A 334 -9.12 22.55 15.25
C GLY A 334 -8.93 21.04 15.05
N ARG A 335 -8.09 20.64 14.09
CA ARG A 335 -7.81 19.25 13.69
C ARG A 335 -6.31 18.96 13.65
N ASP A 336 -5.60 19.52 14.62
CA ASP A 336 -4.14 19.61 14.58
C ASP A 336 -3.45 18.24 14.50
N GLU A 337 -3.97 17.19 15.15
CA GLU A 337 -3.43 15.82 15.01
C GLU A 337 -3.58 15.27 13.59
N SER A 338 -4.71 15.51 12.92
CA SER A 338 -4.91 15.12 11.52
C SER A 338 -4.00 15.92 10.58
N VAL A 339 -3.88 17.24 10.80
CA VAL A 339 -2.96 18.11 10.04
C VAL A 339 -1.52 17.63 10.22
N ALA A 340 -1.10 17.34 11.45
CA ALA A 340 0.23 16.84 11.76
C ALA A 340 0.52 15.52 11.04
N LYS A 341 -0.39 14.54 11.14
CA LYS A 341 -0.25 13.24 10.49
C LYS A 341 -0.20 13.37 8.96
N MET A 342 -1.04 14.23 8.37
CA MET A 342 -1.10 14.43 6.91
C MET A 342 0.20 15.04 6.38
N ILE A 343 0.65 16.15 6.98
CA ILE A 343 1.90 16.81 6.57
C ILE A 343 3.08 15.88 6.78
N SER A 344 3.12 15.13 7.88
CA SER A 344 4.18 14.18 8.16
C SER A 344 4.25 13.07 7.11
N ALA A 345 3.11 12.54 6.67
CA ALA A 345 3.06 11.54 5.61
C ALA A 345 3.59 12.09 4.26
N LEU A 346 3.25 13.34 3.92
CA LEU A 346 3.75 14.00 2.71
C LEU A 346 5.27 14.23 2.77
N VAL A 347 5.76 14.79 3.87
CA VAL A 347 7.20 15.03 4.08
C VAL A 347 7.99 13.72 4.10
N GLU A 348 7.41 12.62 4.59
CA GLU A 348 8.05 11.31 4.57
C GLU A 348 8.16 10.71 3.17
N GLN A 349 7.21 11.02 2.28
CA GLN A 349 7.26 10.70 0.85
C GLN A 349 8.22 11.62 0.06
N GLY A 350 8.78 12.64 0.70
CA GLY A 350 9.71 13.58 0.07
C GLY A 350 9.06 14.84 -0.49
N VAL A 351 7.74 15.01 -0.31
CA VAL A 351 7.02 16.23 -0.68
C VAL A 351 7.54 17.42 0.14
N GLU A 352 7.88 18.50 -0.55
CA GLU A 352 8.31 19.76 0.04
C GLU A 352 7.11 20.55 0.55
N VAL A 353 7.05 20.73 1.87
CA VAL A 353 6.01 21.51 2.57
C VAL A 353 6.65 22.69 3.30
N TYR A 354 5.98 23.84 3.29
CA TYR A 354 6.49 25.09 3.87
C TYR A 354 5.47 25.70 4.84
N ARG A 355 5.91 26.08 6.05
CA ARG A 355 5.11 26.87 6.98
C ARG A 355 5.20 28.36 6.64
N MET A 356 4.07 29.06 6.71
CA MET A 356 3.98 30.51 6.56
C MET A 356 4.37 31.24 7.85
N ASP A 357 5.50 31.96 7.87
CA ASP A 357 5.96 32.72 9.04
C ASP A 357 5.37 34.15 9.11
N ARG A 358 4.47 34.46 8.18
CA ARG A 358 3.69 35.69 8.12
C ARG A 358 2.40 35.44 7.34
N GLU A 359 1.49 36.39 7.43
CA GLU A 359 0.31 36.44 6.58
C GLU A 359 0.67 36.70 5.12
N LEU A 360 -0.02 36.00 4.21
CA LEU A 360 0.13 36.11 2.76
C LEU A 360 -1.23 36.27 2.09
N HIS A 361 -1.25 36.94 0.94
CA HIS A 361 -2.47 37.19 0.18
C HIS A 361 -2.54 36.21 -0.99
N LEU A 362 -3.47 35.25 -0.89
CA LEU A 362 -3.57 34.11 -1.80
C LEU A 362 -4.90 34.13 -2.53
N MET A 363 -4.86 34.03 -3.85
CA MET A 363 -6.06 33.78 -4.66
C MET A 363 -6.25 32.27 -4.76
N LEU A 364 -7.39 31.77 -4.29
CA LEU A 364 -7.76 30.37 -4.50
C LEU A 364 -8.22 30.13 -5.95
N MET A 365 -8.04 28.90 -6.42
CA MET A 365 -8.74 28.43 -7.62
C MET A 365 -10.23 28.29 -7.31
N GLY A 366 -11.10 29.02 -8.01
CA GLY A 366 -12.54 28.77 -7.92
C GLY A 366 -12.86 27.37 -8.45
N SER A 367 -13.85 26.72 -7.84
CA SER A 367 -14.28 25.37 -8.21
C SER A 367 -14.60 25.31 -9.71
N ARG A 368 -13.72 24.67 -10.50
CA ARG A 368 -13.74 24.60 -11.97
C ARG A 368 -13.77 25.97 -12.67
N GLY A 369 -12.59 26.59 -12.84
CA GLY A 369 -12.37 27.63 -13.85
C GLY A 369 -13.01 28.99 -13.57
N ALA A 370 -13.56 29.21 -12.38
CA ALA A 370 -13.90 30.55 -11.92
C ALA A 370 -12.63 31.18 -11.31
N VAL A 371 -11.85 31.87 -12.13
CA VAL A 371 -11.01 32.95 -11.59
C VAL A 371 -11.98 33.93 -10.94
N TYR A 372 -11.79 34.24 -9.65
CA TYR A 372 -12.46 35.39 -9.03
C TYR A 372 -12.03 36.63 -9.82
N ASN A 373 -12.79 36.97 -10.86
CA ASN A 373 -12.75 38.26 -11.51
C ASN A 373 -13.61 39.19 -10.67
N ASP A 374 -12.98 40.04 -9.87
CA ASP A 374 -13.35 41.44 -9.97
C ASP A 374 -12.15 42.32 -9.65
N ALA A 375 -12.03 43.42 -10.39
CA ALA A 375 -10.89 44.34 -10.37
C ALA A 375 -10.77 45.17 -9.07
N HIS A 376 -11.39 44.71 -7.97
CA HIS A 376 -11.59 45.48 -6.74
C HIS A 376 -11.39 44.71 -5.42
N ASP A 377 -11.20 43.39 -5.41
CA ASP A 377 -10.89 42.66 -4.17
C ASP A 377 -9.41 42.22 -4.14
N SER A 378 -8.68 42.70 -3.13
CA SER A 378 -7.36 42.16 -2.83
C SER A 378 -7.50 40.67 -2.47
N PRO A 379 -6.52 39.81 -2.84
CA PRO A 379 -6.57 38.41 -2.44
C PRO A 379 -6.79 38.30 -0.93
N PRO A 380 -7.63 37.37 -0.45
CA PRO A 380 -7.84 37.20 0.98
C PRO A 380 -6.51 36.93 1.67
N GLU A 381 -6.36 37.51 2.86
CA GLU A 381 -5.22 37.29 3.73
C GLU A 381 -5.38 35.95 4.45
N TRP A 382 -4.33 35.13 4.44
CA TRP A 382 -4.31 33.82 5.09
C TRP A 382 -3.35 33.84 6.28
N PRO A 383 -3.73 33.20 7.40
CA PRO A 383 -3.03 33.34 8.67
C PRO A 383 -1.63 32.72 8.62
N THR A 384 -0.71 33.32 9.38
CA THR A 384 0.57 32.67 9.73
C THR A 384 0.35 31.32 10.41
N GLY A 385 1.30 30.40 10.25
CA GLY A 385 1.18 29.01 10.68
C GLY A 385 0.47 28.10 9.67
N SER A 386 -0.14 28.65 8.61
CA SER A 386 -0.65 27.84 7.50
C SER A 386 0.49 27.17 6.74
N TYR A 387 0.21 26.05 6.08
CA TYR A 387 1.20 25.31 5.30
C TYR A 387 0.94 25.44 3.80
N LEU A 388 2.01 25.58 3.02
CA LEU A 388 2.01 25.67 1.56
C LEU A 388 2.75 24.48 0.96
N ILE A 389 2.16 23.90 -0.09
CA ILE A 389 2.75 22.81 -0.87
C ILE A 389 2.80 23.27 -2.32
N PHE A 390 3.98 23.69 -2.78
CA PHE A 390 4.15 24.15 -4.16
C PHE A 390 4.15 22.98 -5.13
N LEU A 391 3.45 23.10 -6.26
CA LEU A 391 3.47 22.06 -7.28
C LEU A 391 4.72 22.10 -8.17
N LYS A 392 5.62 23.08 -8.01
CA LYS A 392 6.90 23.15 -8.72
C LYS A 392 7.99 22.38 -7.97
N GLN A 393 7.83 21.07 -7.89
CA GLN A 393 8.75 20.14 -7.24
C GLN A 393 8.73 18.76 -7.94
N PRO A 394 9.75 17.91 -7.77
CA PRO A 394 9.83 16.61 -8.46
C PRO A 394 8.62 15.69 -8.21
N TYR A 395 8.01 15.78 -7.02
CA TYR A 395 6.86 14.96 -6.60
C TYR A 395 5.51 15.66 -6.78
N ARG A 396 5.42 16.55 -7.77
CA ARG A 396 4.17 17.22 -8.17
C ARG A 396 3.01 16.24 -8.32
N THR A 397 3.24 15.14 -9.05
CA THR A 397 2.21 14.17 -9.42
C THR A 397 1.64 13.45 -8.20
N ASP A 398 2.47 13.16 -7.20
CA ASP A 398 2.06 12.61 -5.90
C ASP A 398 1.09 13.57 -5.19
N VAL A 399 1.48 14.84 -5.06
CA VAL A 399 0.62 15.88 -4.46
C VAL A 399 -0.70 16.02 -5.22
N GLN A 400 -0.66 16.09 -6.55
CA GLN A 400 -1.89 16.20 -7.35
C GLN A 400 -2.80 14.99 -7.16
N SER A 401 -2.25 13.78 -7.20
CA SER A 401 -3.01 12.55 -7.01
C SER A 401 -3.64 12.45 -5.62
N LEU A 402 -2.98 12.96 -4.59
CA LEU A 402 -3.47 12.93 -3.21
C LEU A 402 -4.45 14.07 -2.88
N PHE A 403 -4.35 15.22 -3.54
CA PHE A 403 -5.18 16.40 -3.21
C PHE A 403 -6.37 16.58 -4.14
N GLU A 404 -6.30 16.09 -5.38
CA GLU A 404 -7.41 16.18 -6.32
C GLU A 404 -8.54 15.21 -5.94
N LYS A 405 -9.77 15.58 -6.31
CA LYS A 405 -10.92 14.70 -6.16
C LYS A 405 -10.82 13.58 -7.19
N GLN A 406 -10.85 12.33 -6.74
CA GLN A 406 -10.83 11.17 -7.62
C GLN A 406 -12.17 11.01 -8.35
N ILE A 407 -12.10 10.82 -9.66
CA ILE A 407 -13.27 10.57 -10.53
C ILE A 407 -12.95 9.35 -11.39
N TYR A 408 -13.36 8.17 -10.92
CA TYR A 408 -13.21 6.95 -11.70
C TYR A 408 -14.05 7.04 -12.99
N PRO A 409 -13.50 6.64 -14.16
CA PRO A 409 -14.21 6.76 -15.42
C PRO A 409 -15.44 5.84 -15.46
N ASP A 410 -16.55 6.37 -15.97
CA ASP A 410 -17.75 5.57 -16.22
C ASP A 410 -17.53 4.66 -17.44
N ARG A 411 -17.39 3.36 -17.18
CA ARG A 411 -17.06 2.34 -18.18
C ARG A 411 -18.01 1.17 -18.06
N ILE A 412 -18.41 0.62 -19.19
CA ILE A 412 -19.23 -0.60 -19.27
C ILE A 412 -18.40 -1.71 -19.90
N SER A 413 -18.32 -2.86 -19.22
CA SER A 413 -17.68 -4.07 -19.73
C SER A 413 -18.62 -5.25 -19.55
N GLY A 414 -18.82 -6.05 -20.61
CA GLY A 414 -19.74 -7.19 -20.57
C GLY A 414 -21.20 -6.81 -20.24
N GLY A 415 -21.62 -5.58 -20.52
CA GLY A 415 -22.97 -5.07 -20.23
C GLY A 415 -23.20 -4.62 -18.78
N ALA A 416 -22.15 -4.59 -17.95
CA ALA A 416 -22.21 -4.09 -16.58
C ALA A 416 -21.19 -2.95 -16.34
N PRO A 417 -21.43 -2.05 -15.36
CA PRO A 417 -20.42 -1.10 -14.92
C PRO A 417 -19.11 -1.80 -14.54
N GLU A 418 -18.02 -1.36 -15.16
CA GLU A 418 -16.68 -1.81 -14.83
C GLU A 418 -16.26 -1.15 -13.52
N ARG A 419 -16.06 -1.97 -12.49
CA ARG A 419 -15.58 -1.50 -11.19
C ARG A 419 -14.10 -1.11 -11.27
N PRO A 420 -13.57 -0.29 -10.36
CA PRO A 420 -12.13 -0.28 -10.10
C PRO A 420 -11.63 -1.68 -9.73
N TYR A 421 -10.36 -1.98 -10.02
CA TYR A 421 -9.72 -3.18 -9.49
C TYR A 421 -9.61 -3.09 -7.95
N ASP A 422 -9.29 -1.88 -7.45
CA ASP A 422 -9.03 -1.59 -6.05
C ASP A 422 -9.91 -0.42 -5.54
N VAL A 423 -9.32 0.54 -4.81
CA VAL A 423 -9.98 1.74 -4.31
C VAL A 423 -10.18 2.80 -5.41
N ALA A 424 -11.34 3.49 -5.41
CA ALA A 424 -11.61 4.60 -6.32
C ALA A 424 -11.56 6.01 -5.67
N GLY A 425 -11.41 6.10 -4.35
CA GLY A 425 -11.33 7.38 -3.63
C GLY A 425 -10.25 7.38 -2.55
N TRP A 426 -9.27 8.28 -2.67
CA TRP A 426 -8.14 8.44 -1.74
C TRP A 426 -7.71 9.91 -1.58
N THR A 427 -8.62 10.86 -1.80
CA THR A 427 -8.31 12.29 -1.62
C THR A 427 -7.93 12.54 -0.16
N LEU A 428 -6.64 12.70 0.10
CA LEU A 428 -6.03 12.63 1.42
C LEU A 428 -6.60 13.69 2.38
N PRO A 429 -6.73 14.98 2.00
CA PRO A 429 -7.38 15.96 2.87
C PRO A 429 -8.82 15.57 3.24
N MET A 430 -9.60 15.01 2.30
CA MET A 430 -10.97 14.57 2.58
C MET A 430 -11.01 13.39 3.55
N GLN A 431 -10.14 12.39 3.35
CA GLN A 431 -10.07 11.20 4.21
C GLN A 431 -9.64 11.54 5.63
N MET A 432 -8.74 12.52 5.78
CA MET A 432 -8.25 12.98 7.08
C MET A 432 -9.11 14.09 7.69
N GLY A 433 -10.12 14.54 6.96
CA GLY A 433 -10.96 15.67 7.31
C GLY A 433 -10.17 16.96 7.50
N VAL A 434 -9.09 17.18 6.75
CA VAL A 434 -8.29 18.39 6.74
C VAL A 434 -8.75 19.29 5.59
N GLU A 435 -8.95 20.58 5.87
CA GLU A 435 -9.20 21.58 4.85
C GLU A 435 -7.90 21.89 4.11
N ALA A 436 -7.94 21.73 2.78
CA ALA A 436 -6.84 22.09 1.90
C ALA A 436 -7.42 22.67 0.61
N TYR A 437 -6.84 23.79 0.13
CA TYR A 437 -7.37 24.53 -1.01
C TYR A 437 -6.32 24.75 -2.10
N PRO A 438 -6.67 24.57 -3.38
CA PRO A 438 -5.79 24.91 -4.49
C PRO A 438 -5.63 26.43 -4.60
N ILE A 439 -4.39 26.88 -4.74
CA ILE A 439 -3.98 28.27 -4.90
C ILE A 439 -3.71 28.54 -6.37
N HIS A 440 -4.28 29.62 -6.90
CA HIS A 440 -4.03 30.14 -8.24
C HIS A 440 -2.82 31.07 -8.26
N SER A 441 -2.76 32.05 -7.34
CA SER A 441 -1.67 33.02 -7.29
C SER A 441 -1.39 33.53 -5.87
N ILE A 442 -0.16 34.00 -5.67
CA ILE A 442 0.32 34.62 -4.43
C ILE A 442 0.76 36.03 -4.78
N ARG A 443 0.24 37.04 -4.08
CA ARG A 443 0.57 38.45 -4.34
C ARG A 443 2.03 38.75 -4.00
N GLU A 444 2.51 38.23 -2.88
CA GLU A 444 3.88 38.43 -2.42
C GLU A 444 4.90 37.72 -3.32
N THR A 445 6.00 38.43 -3.62
CA THR A 445 7.16 37.88 -4.32
C THR A 445 7.83 36.79 -3.48
N GLU A 446 8.64 35.94 -4.12
CA GLU A 446 9.28 34.80 -3.43
C GLU A 446 10.10 35.22 -2.20
N SER A 447 10.84 36.33 -2.28
CA SER A 447 11.60 36.88 -1.15
C SER A 447 10.74 37.49 -0.03
N GLU A 448 9.52 37.90 -0.34
CA GLU A 448 8.58 38.49 0.63
C GLU A 448 7.79 37.44 1.42
N ARG A 449 7.69 36.19 0.93
CA ARG A 449 6.80 35.17 1.50
C ARG A 449 7.16 34.71 2.91
N ARG A 450 8.44 34.77 3.30
CA ARG A 450 8.98 34.28 4.58
C ARG A 450 8.42 32.90 4.97
N LEU A 451 9.00 31.88 4.34
CA LEU A 451 8.57 30.49 4.49
C LEU A 451 9.65 29.67 5.19
N THR A 452 9.24 28.84 6.13
CA THR A 452 10.12 27.85 6.78
C THR A 452 9.83 26.46 6.21
N PRO A 453 10.83 25.75 5.64
CA PRO A 453 10.62 24.38 5.16
C PRO A 453 10.40 23.43 6.34
N VAL A 454 9.43 22.53 6.20
CA VAL A 454 9.16 21.45 7.16
C VAL A 454 10.04 20.25 6.82
N ARG A 455 10.79 19.73 7.79
CA ARG A 455 11.76 18.63 7.61
C ARG A 455 11.26 17.28 8.08
N ASP A 456 10.49 17.25 9.15
CA ASP A 456 10.00 16.02 9.78
C ASP A 456 8.76 16.25 10.64
N GLU A 457 8.16 15.16 11.11
CA GLU A 457 6.97 15.17 11.98
C GLU A 457 7.19 16.00 13.26
N SER A 458 8.40 15.99 13.83
CA SER A 458 8.67 16.68 15.09
C SER A 458 8.54 18.20 14.95
N GLU A 459 8.90 18.75 13.79
CA GLU A 459 8.70 20.18 13.47
C GLU A 459 7.22 20.52 13.38
N VAL A 460 6.44 19.75 12.63
CA VAL A 460 5.00 19.98 12.47
C VAL A 460 4.27 19.93 13.81
N ARG A 461 4.59 18.92 14.64
CA ARG A 461 3.99 18.79 15.97
C ARG A 461 4.36 19.96 16.88
N ARG A 462 5.61 20.45 16.83
CA ARG A 462 6.01 21.66 17.59
C ARG A 462 5.26 22.90 17.12
N ASP A 463 5.12 23.09 15.81
CA ASP A 463 4.41 24.23 15.22
C ASP A 463 2.94 24.29 15.65
N LEU A 464 2.30 23.12 15.74
CA LEU A 464 0.91 22.98 16.15
C LEU A 464 0.72 22.93 17.68
N GLY A 465 1.80 23.06 18.47
CA GLY A 465 1.74 22.95 19.93
C GLY A 465 1.40 21.55 20.45
N LEU A 466 1.53 20.52 19.61
CA LEU A 466 1.30 19.11 19.92
C LEU A 466 2.53 18.49 20.61
N LEU A 467 2.95 19.07 21.73
CA LEU A 467 4.07 18.53 22.50
C LEU A 467 3.66 17.21 23.17
N SER A 468 4.35 16.13 22.83
CA SER A 468 4.11 14.81 23.42
C SER A 468 4.58 14.78 24.87
N GLY A 469 3.79 14.15 25.74
CA GLY A 469 4.19 13.78 27.10
C GLY A 469 5.21 12.62 27.14
N ALA A 470 5.75 12.21 25.98
CA ALA A 470 6.78 11.20 25.91
C ALA A 470 8.11 11.82 26.35
N LYS A 471 8.44 11.67 27.64
CA LYS A 471 9.82 11.80 28.11
C LYS A 471 10.68 10.86 27.28
N THR A 472 11.38 11.38 26.30
CA THR A 472 12.56 10.73 25.73
C THR A 472 13.54 10.56 26.90
N THR A 473 13.63 9.36 27.46
CA THR A 473 14.77 8.99 28.29
C THR A 473 15.97 8.82 27.37
N GLU A 474 16.52 9.95 26.92
CA GLU A 474 17.85 10.01 26.34
C GLU A 474 18.87 10.01 27.49
N ARG A 475 19.44 8.83 27.73
CA ARG A 475 20.88 8.75 27.99
C ARG A 475 21.43 7.60 27.18
N ALA A 476 21.99 7.96 26.04
CA ALA A 476 22.86 7.10 25.26
C ALA A 476 24.11 6.80 26.10
N ASP A 477 24.15 5.62 26.72
CA ASP A 477 25.41 4.97 27.06
C ASP A 477 25.65 3.81 26.09
N ARG A 478 26.88 3.80 25.59
CA ARG A 478 27.38 2.97 24.50
C ARG A 478 27.31 1.48 24.84
N ALA A 479 27.06 0.69 23.79
CA ALA A 479 27.22 -0.76 23.65
C ALA A 479 26.14 -1.64 24.32
N HIS A 480 25.35 -2.31 23.46
CA HIS A 480 24.60 -3.56 23.71
C HIS A 480 23.29 -3.52 24.53
N ALA A 481 22.60 -2.39 24.65
CA ALA A 481 21.21 -2.40 25.13
C ALA A 481 20.22 -2.17 23.99
N VAL A 482 19.48 -3.21 23.60
CA VAL A 482 18.21 -3.05 22.87
C VAL A 482 17.23 -2.42 23.86
N ALA A 483 17.16 -1.09 23.87
CA ALA A 483 16.13 -0.39 24.60
C ALA A 483 14.78 -0.75 23.96
N VAL A 484 13.93 -1.47 24.69
CA VAL A 484 12.51 -1.59 24.35
C VAL A 484 11.91 -0.20 24.57
N VAL A 485 11.97 0.64 23.54
CA VAL A 485 11.14 1.84 23.47
C VAL A 485 9.70 1.31 23.45
N LYS A 486 8.94 1.56 24.51
CA LYS A 486 7.49 1.46 24.38
C LYS A 486 7.12 2.56 23.38
N ASP A 487 6.75 2.17 22.16
CA ASP A 487 6.16 3.06 21.17
C ASP A 487 4.81 3.54 21.71
N ILE A 488 4.83 4.51 22.61
CA ILE A 488 3.63 5.14 23.13
C ILE A 488 3.25 6.21 22.12
N SER A 489 2.06 6.10 21.55
CA SER A 489 1.55 7.10 20.62
C SER A 489 1.52 8.48 21.29
N PRO A 490 1.90 9.56 20.58
CA PRO A 490 1.87 10.91 21.13
C PRO A 490 0.45 11.46 21.30
N ILE A 491 -0.56 10.79 20.74
CA ILE A 491 -1.97 11.21 20.77
C ILE A 491 -2.60 10.85 22.11
N GLN A 492 -3.25 11.81 22.76
CA GLN A 492 -3.93 11.56 24.03
C GLN A 492 -5.15 10.66 23.84
N ASN A 493 -5.41 9.80 24.82
CA ASN A 493 -6.61 8.97 24.83
C ASN A 493 -7.88 9.83 24.93
N PRO A 494 -8.79 9.79 23.94
CA PRO A 494 -9.99 10.61 23.93
C PRO A 494 -11.07 10.11 24.91
N ILE A 495 -10.94 8.90 25.44
CA ILE A 495 -11.92 8.26 26.31
C ILE A 495 -11.73 8.75 27.75
N ARG A 496 -12.66 9.60 28.21
CA ARG A 496 -12.61 10.27 29.53
C ARG A 496 -12.96 9.37 30.73
N LYS A 497 -13.35 8.12 30.52
CA LYS A 497 -13.74 7.15 31.58
C LYS A 497 -12.96 5.86 31.42
N THR A 498 -12.72 5.18 32.55
CA THR A 498 -12.26 3.78 32.52
C THR A 498 -13.37 2.91 31.93
N VAL A 499 -13.28 2.62 30.64
CA VAL A 499 -14.17 1.71 29.91
C VAL A 499 -13.46 0.38 29.79
N ARG A 500 -14.10 -0.71 30.25
CA ARG A 500 -13.58 -2.07 30.09
C ARG A 500 -13.92 -2.55 28.68
N LEU A 501 -13.02 -2.25 27.75
CA LEU A 501 -13.18 -2.54 26.33
C LEU A 501 -12.63 -3.92 25.99
N ALA A 502 -13.42 -4.71 25.26
CA ALA A 502 -12.98 -5.95 24.63
C ALA A 502 -13.05 -5.85 23.10
N LEU A 503 -12.04 -6.39 22.43
CA LEU A 503 -12.02 -6.58 20.98
C LEU A 503 -12.11 -8.07 20.68
N TYR A 504 -13.13 -8.47 19.93
CA TYR A 504 -13.31 -9.85 19.54
C TYR A 504 -12.23 -10.29 18.54
N ARG A 505 -11.55 -11.40 18.84
CA ARG A 505 -10.45 -11.96 18.03
C ARG A 505 -10.66 -13.46 17.83
N SER A 506 -11.37 -13.81 16.76
CA SER A 506 -11.59 -15.21 16.38
C SER A 506 -10.29 -15.93 15.96
N TRP A 507 -10.35 -17.25 15.83
CA TRP A 507 -9.34 -18.05 15.13
C TRP A 507 -9.44 -17.96 13.59
N THR A 508 -10.56 -17.45 13.08
CA THR A 508 -10.60 -16.94 11.71
C THR A 508 -9.95 -15.57 11.71
N ALA A 509 -8.78 -15.45 11.08
CA ALA A 509 -8.03 -14.21 11.02
C ALA A 509 -8.87 -13.10 10.35
N SER A 510 -8.87 -11.91 10.93
CA SER A 510 -9.56 -10.72 10.40
C SER A 510 -8.58 -9.57 10.33
N MET A 511 -8.43 -8.96 9.17
CA MET A 511 -7.58 -7.78 8.98
C MET A 511 -8.15 -6.56 9.71
N ASP A 512 -9.48 -6.42 9.71
CA ASP A 512 -10.18 -5.34 10.42
C ASP A 512 -9.96 -5.42 11.94
N GLU A 513 -9.83 -6.62 12.51
CA GLU A 513 -9.42 -6.80 13.91
C GLU A 513 -8.05 -6.15 14.16
N GLY A 514 -7.08 -6.39 13.29
CA GLY A 514 -5.75 -5.83 13.44
C GLY A 514 -5.69 -4.33 13.19
N TRP A 515 -6.43 -3.79 12.21
CA TRP A 515 -6.58 -2.35 12.03
C TRP A 515 -7.31 -1.66 13.19
N THR A 516 -8.28 -2.34 13.80
CA THR A 516 -8.94 -1.86 15.01
C THR A 516 -7.96 -1.81 16.20
N ARG A 517 -7.06 -2.81 16.33
CA ARG A 517 -5.96 -2.75 17.32
C ARG A 517 -5.03 -1.59 17.06
N TRP A 518 -4.63 -1.37 15.80
CA TRP A 518 -3.79 -0.23 15.43
C TRP A 518 -4.44 1.11 15.83
N LEU A 519 -5.75 1.26 15.60
CA LEU A 519 -6.50 2.44 16.01
C LEU A 519 -6.47 2.61 17.54
N PHE A 520 -6.73 1.54 18.30
CA PHE A 520 -6.68 1.60 19.76
C PHE A 520 -5.29 1.93 20.29
N ASP A 521 -4.24 1.36 19.72
CA ASP A 521 -2.85 1.63 20.11
C ASP A 521 -2.47 3.09 19.82
N ILE A 522 -2.89 3.64 18.67
CA ILE A 522 -2.66 5.04 18.33
C ILE A 522 -3.38 5.99 19.28
N PHE A 523 -4.60 5.68 19.68
CA PHE A 523 -5.33 6.52 20.63
C PHE A 523 -5.06 6.13 22.08
N ASN A 524 -4.06 5.28 22.35
CA ASN A 524 -3.72 4.80 23.70
C ASN A 524 -4.96 4.25 24.46
N VAL A 525 -5.88 3.60 23.74
CA VAL A 525 -7.12 3.02 24.27
C VAL A 525 -6.81 1.61 24.77
N PRO A 526 -6.93 1.32 26.08
CA PRO A 526 -6.71 -0.03 26.60
C PRO A 526 -7.84 -0.97 26.17
N TYR A 527 -7.50 -2.18 25.75
CA TYR A 527 -8.47 -3.20 25.36
C TYR A 527 -8.00 -4.61 25.78
N THR A 528 -8.95 -5.54 25.86
CA THR A 528 -8.70 -6.98 26.08
C THR A 528 -9.11 -7.76 24.83
N SER A 529 -8.26 -8.68 24.35
CA SER A 529 -8.67 -9.60 23.29
C SER A 529 -9.65 -10.64 23.83
N LEU A 530 -10.81 -10.75 23.19
CA LEU A 530 -11.89 -11.67 23.55
C LEU A 530 -11.94 -12.83 22.54
N ARG A 531 -11.64 -14.06 22.99
CA ARG A 531 -11.60 -15.25 22.11
C ARG A 531 -12.95 -15.94 22.02
N ASP A 532 -13.13 -16.81 21.02
CA ASP A 532 -14.37 -17.57 20.82
C ASP A 532 -14.80 -18.34 22.09
N ALA A 533 -13.84 -18.91 22.81
CA ALA A 533 -14.08 -19.64 24.06
C ALA A 533 -14.58 -18.75 25.20
N ASP A 534 -14.08 -17.52 25.30
CA ASP A 534 -14.50 -16.57 26.32
C ASP A 534 -15.93 -16.12 26.08
N VAL A 535 -16.30 -15.89 24.81
CA VAL A 535 -17.68 -15.57 24.42
C VAL A 535 -18.63 -16.71 24.77
N ARG A 536 -18.23 -17.96 24.50
CA ARG A 536 -19.02 -19.17 24.87
C ARG A 536 -19.17 -19.34 26.38
N ALA A 537 -18.15 -18.97 27.16
CA ALA A 537 -18.18 -19.10 28.62
C ALA A 537 -19.15 -18.13 29.30
N GLY A 538 -19.42 -16.97 28.69
CA GLY A 538 -20.36 -15.98 29.22
C GLY A 538 -19.78 -15.12 30.35
N GLY A 539 -20.65 -14.52 31.18
CA GLY A 539 -20.23 -13.57 32.22
C GLY A 539 -19.58 -12.31 31.66
N LEU A 540 -20.03 -11.88 30.47
CA LEU A 540 -19.36 -10.83 29.70
C LEU A 540 -19.51 -9.45 30.34
N HIS A 541 -20.71 -9.10 30.85
CA HIS A 541 -20.99 -7.79 31.46
C HIS A 541 -20.23 -7.58 32.78
N GLU A 542 -19.90 -8.67 33.48
CA GLU A 542 -19.05 -8.64 34.68
C GLU A 542 -17.61 -8.24 34.36
N LYS A 543 -17.16 -8.39 33.10
CA LYS A 543 -15.77 -8.15 32.68
C LYS A 543 -15.62 -6.93 31.78
N TYR A 544 -16.62 -6.64 30.96
CA TYR A 544 -16.56 -5.65 29.91
C TYR A 544 -17.78 -4.73 29.95
N ASP A 545 -17.57 -3.48 29.54
CA ASP A 545 -18.65 -2.50 29.32
C ASP A 545 -18.96 -2.39 27.82
N VAL A 546 -17.94 -2.59 26.98
CA VAL A 546 -18.02 -2.50 25.52
C VAL A 546 -17.32 -3.70 24.90
N ILE A 547 -17.99 -4.33 23.92
CA ILE A 547 -17.39 -5.36 23.07
C ILE A 547 -17.45 -4.86 21.62
N VAL A 548 -16.32 -4.89 20.93
CA VAL A 548 -16.21 -4.55 19.52
C VAL A 548 -16.07 -5.84 18.71
N LEU A 549 -16.96 -6.03 17.74
CA LEU A 549 -16.86 -7.05 16.72
C LEU A 549 -16.25 -6.41 15.46
N PRO A 550 -15.05 -6.86 15.03
CA PRO A 550 -14.46 -6.39 13.78
C PRO A 550 -15.30 -6.85 12.59
N SER A 551 -15.08 -6.22 11.43
CA SER A 551 -15.71 -6.61 10.17
C SER A 551 -15.36 -8.07 9.86
N MET A 552 -16.37 -8.92 9.98
CA MET A 552 -16.31 -10.37 9.82
C MET A 552 -17.69 -10.86 9.45
N ARG A 553 -17.77 -11.90 8.60
CA ARG A 553 -19.06 -12.48 8.23
C ARG A 553 -19.69 -13.17 9.42
N MET A 554 -21.02 -13.11 9.50
CA MET A 554 -21.78 -13.81 10.55
C MET A 554 -21.38 -15.29 10.66
N ARG A 555 -21.15 -15.96 9.53
CA ARG A 555 -20.71 -17.36 9.51
C ARG A 555 -19.35 -17.55 10.20
N GLU A 556 -18.39 -16.67 9.94
CA GLU A 556 -17.05 -16.74 10.52
C GLU A 556 -17.09 -16.47 12.03
N ILE A 557 -17.95 -15.57 12.48
CA ILE A 557 -18.16 -15.30 13.91
C ILE A 557 -18.78 -16.52 14.60
N VAL A 558 -19.86 -17.08 14.05
CA VAL A 558 -20.66 -18.13 14.72
C VAL A 558 -20.04 -19.52 14.57
N GLU A 559 -19.67 -19.90 13.34
CA GLU A 559 -19.16 -21.23 13.02
C GLU A 559 -17.63 -21.31 13.13
N GLY A 560 -16.91 -20.19 12.91
CA GLY A 560 -15.45 -20.15 12.92
C GLY A 560 -14.80 -21.05 11.86
N ARG A 561 -13.55 -21.46 12.11
CA ARG A 561 -12.83 -22.37 11.20
C ARG A 561 -13.45 -23.76 11.24
N ALA A 562 -13.66 -24.35 10.06
CA ALA A 562 -14.22 -25.69 9.93
C ALA A 562 -13.29 -26.77 10.50
N ALA A 563 -13.87 -27.84 11.04
CA ALA A 563 -13.11 -28.99 11.52
C ALA A 563 -12.20 -29.57 10.41
N GLY A 564 -10.96 -29.92 10.78
CA GLY A 564 -9.97 -30.45 9.84
C GLY A 564 -9.18 -29.39 9.05
N THR A 565 -9.52 -28.10 9.18
CA THR A 565 -8.76 -26.98 8.56
C THR A 565 -7.68 -26.37 9.46
N ALA A 566 -7.66 -26.77 10.74
CA ALA A 566 -6.69 -26.44 11.77
C ALA A 566 -6.79 -27.48 12.92
N PRO A 567 -5.85 -27.50 13.88
CA PRO A 567 -5.99 -28.27 15.13
C PRO A 567 -7.32 -27.97 15.84
N PRO A 568 -7.96 -28.95 16.51
CA PRO A 568 -9.28 -28.79 17.13
C PRO A 568 -9.42 -27.56 18.03
N GLU A 569 -8.38 -27.21 18.78
CA GLU A 569 -8.33 -26.06 19.68
C GLU A 569 -8.39 -24.69 18.96
N LEU A 570 -8.13 -24.66 17.65
CA LEU A 570 -8.19 -23.48 16.77
C LEU A 570 -9.37 -23.52 15.79
N THR A 571 -10.32 -24.44 16.00
CA THR A 571 -11.52 -24.60 15.17
C THR A 571 -12.79 -24.22 15.94
N GLY A 572 -13.85 -23.89 15.20
CA GLY A 572 -15.12 -23.43 15.76
C GLY A 572 -15.14 -21.92 16.05
N GLY A 573 -16.35 -21.36 16.09
CA GLY A 573 -16.63 -19.95 16.43
C GLY A 573 -17.36 -19.83 17.76
N ILE A 574 -18.11 -18.75 17.95
CA ILE A 574 -18.82 -18.51 19.22
C ILE A 574 -20.02 -19.45 19.45
N THR A 575 -20.51 -20.13 18.40
CA THR A 575 -21.70 -21.00 18.42
C THR A 575 -22.98 -20.30 18.89
N ASP A 576 -24.11 -21.02 18.92
CA ASP A 576 -25.37 -20.46 19.44
C ASP A 576 -25.27 -20.08 20.93
N ALA A 577 -24.41 -20.74 21.69
CA ALA A 577 -24.17 -20.40 23.10
C ALA A 577 -23.52 -19.01 23.25
N GLY A 578 -22.52 -18.70 22.43
CA GLY A 578 -21.88 -17.39 22.44
C GLY A 578 -22.78 -16.29 21.87
N VAL A 579 -23.62 -16.61 20.88
CA VAL A 579 -24.66 -15.68 20.39
C VAL A 579 -25.57 -15.26 21.54
N GLU A 580 -26.07 -16.24 22.30
CA GLU A 580 -26.94 -16.01 23.45
C GLU A 580 -26.24 -15.19 24.55
N ASN A 581 -24.96 -15.44 24.81
CA ASN A 581 -24.19 -14.67 25.77
C ASN A 581 -23.97 -13.21 25.35
N LEU A 582 -23.71 -12.95 24.06
CA LEU A 582 -23.60 -11.58 23.54
C LEU A 582 -24.95 -10.86 23.58
N ARG A 583 -26.06 -11.56 23.32
CA ARG A 583 -27.41 -11.00 23.45
C ARG A 583 -27.68 -10.58 24.89
N ARG A 584 -27.40 -11.47 25.86
CA ARG A 584 -27.52 -11.16 27.30
C ARG A 584 -26.63 -10.01 27.74
N PHE A 585 -25.39 -9.96 27.24
CA PHE A 585 -24.48 -8.84 27.51
C PHE A 585 -25.11 -7.48 27.15
N VAL A 586 -25.78 -7.38 26.01
CA VAL A 586 -26.48 -6.16 25.61
C VAL A 586 -27.73 -5.91 26.47
N GLU A 587 -28.51 -6.94 26.76
CA GLU A 587 -29.70 -6.86 27.62
C GLU A 587 -29.37 -6.41 29.07
N ASP A 588 -28.20 -6.81 29.57
CA ASP A 588 -27.68 -6.43 30.88
C ASP A 588 -27.10 -5.01 30.92
N GLY A 589 -27.09 -4.29 29.80
CA GLY A 589 -26.65 -2.89 29.69
C GLY A 589 -25.27 -2.69 29.04
N GLY A 590 -24.62 -3.76 28.57
CA GLY A 590 -23.39 -3.68 27.80
C GLY A 590 -23.58 -3.09 26.40
N THR A 591 -22.52 -2.52 25.82
CA THR A 591 -22.54 -1.97 24.46
C THR A 591 -21.82 -2.90 23.49
N LEU A 592 -22.53 -3.41 22.49
CA LEU A 592 -21.93 -4.15 21.37
C LEU A 592 -21.77 -3.22 20.17
N VAL A 593 -20.53 -3.06 19.70
CA VAL A 593 -20.19 -2.29 18.50
C VAL A 593 -19.85 -3.27 17.39
N CYS A 594 -20.51 -3.15 16.23
CA CYS A 594 -20.26 -3.99 15.07
C CYS A 594 -19.68 -3.13 13.93
N TRP A 595 -18.52 -3.51 13.42
CA TRP A 595 -17.98 -2.95 12.18
C TRP A 595 -18.53 -3.66 10.95
N ASP A 596 -19.03 -2.87 10.00
CA ASP A 596 -19.39 -3.28 8.64
C ASP A 596 -20.12 -4.65 8.57
N GLU A 597 -19.50 -5.71 8.04
CA GLU A 597 -20.13 -7.03 7.83
C GLU A 597 -20.63 -7.69 9.14
N SER A 598 -20.02 -7.39 10.28
CA SER A 598 -20.45 -7.94 11.58
C SER A 598 -21.80 -7.38 12.05
N THR A 599 -22.28 -6.30 11.42
CA THR A 599 -23.62 -5.77 11.68
C THR A 599 -24.70 -6.80 11.32
N GLU A 600 -24.48 -7.58 10.26
CA GLU A 600 -25.43 -8.64 9.85
C GLU A 600 -25.64 -9.68 10.95
N PHE A 601 -24.59 -10.03 11.70
CA PHE A 601 -24.68 -10.91 12.85
C PHE A 601 -25.67 -10.35 13.89
N ALA A 602 -25.52 -9.09 14.30
CA ALA A 602 -26.39 -8.49 15.30
C ALA A 602 -27.84 -8.38 14.79
N ILE A 603 -28.04 -7.95 13.53
CA ILE A 603 -29.36 -7.85 12.90
C ILE A 603 -30.10 -9.19 12.96
N LYS A 604 -29.46 -10.25 12.43
CA LYS A 604 -30.11 -11.55 12.25
C LYS A 604 -30.20 -12.36 13.54
N ARG A 605 -29.16 -12.33 14.38
CA ARG A 605 -29.10 -13.17 15.59
C ARG A 605 -29.79 -12.55 16.80
N PHE A 606 -29.93 -11.22 16.86
CA PHE A 606 -30.69 -10.55 17.93
C PHE A 606 -32.12 -10.19 17.51
N ASN A 607 -32.52 -10.53 16.28
CA ASN A 607 -33.84 -10.20 15.71
C ASN A 607 -34.18 -8.71 15.80
N LEU A 608 -33.20 -7.85 15.48
CA LEU A 608 -33.41 -6.40 15.51
C LEU A 608 -34.40 -5.99 14.40
N PRO A 609 -35.26 -4.97 14.62
CA PRO A 609 -36.24 -4.52 13.65
C PRO A 609 -35.62 -3.63 12.54
N ILE A 610 -34.47 -4.03 12.02
CA ILE A 610 -33.71 -3.37 10.95
C ILE A 610 -33.32 -4.41 9.89
N ARG A 611 -33.07 -3.97 8.66
CA ARG A 611 -32.73 -4.86 7.54
C ARG A 611 -31.56 -4.31 6.74
N ASN A 612 -30.79 -5.20 6.12
CA ASN A 612 -29.80 -4.79 5.14
C ASN A 612 -30.51 -4.40 3.83
N ALA A 613 -30.41 -3.12 3.45
CA ALA A 613 -31.05 -2.61 2.23
C ALA A 613 -30.46 -3.18 0.93
N LEU A 614 -29.24 -3.73 1.01
CA LEU A 614 -28.51 -4.33 -0.12
C LEU A 614 -28.64 -5.87 -0.15
N GLU A 615 -29.41 -6.48 0.76
CA GLU A 615 -29.57 -7.94 0.82
C GLU A 615 -30.12 -8.49 -0.49
N GLY A 616 -29.42 -9.48 -1.06
CA GLY A 616 -29.78 -10.13 -2.32
C GLY A 616 -29.37 -9.38 -3.58
N LEU A 617 -28.86 -8.15 -3.48
CA LEU A 617 -28.28 -7.45 -4.62
C LEU A 617 -26.94 -8.03 -4.99
N LYS A 618 -26.68 -8.17 -6.28
CA LYS A 618 -25.33 -8.48 -6.75
C LYS A 618 -24.50 -7.21 -6.70
N PRO A 619 -23.19 -7.33 -6.52
CA PRO A 619 -22.29 -6.19 -6.68
C PRO A 619 -22.41 -5.50 -8.08
N SER A 620 -22.98 -6.16 -9.09
CA SER A 620 -23.25 -5.55 -10.41
C SER A 620 -24.41 -4.55 -10.37
N ASP A 621 -25.29 -4.69 -9.39
CA ASP A 621 -26.48 -3.89 -9.21
C ASP A 621 -26.19 -2.68 -8.30
N PHE A 622 -25.30 -2.87 -7.31
CA PHE A 622 -24.81 -1.82 -6.43
C PHE A 622 -23.38 -2.11 -5.95
N TYR A 623 -22.47 -1.14 -6.07
CA TYR A 623 -21.11 -1.23 -5.57
C TYR A 623 -20.56 0.15 -5.21
N CYS A 624 -19.88 0.25 -4.06
CA CYS A 624 -19.25 1.47 -3.58
C CYS A 624 -17.77 1.19 -3.19
N PRO A 625 -16.81 1.49 -4.09
CA PRO A 625 -15.39 1.25 -3.86
C PRO A 625 -14.70 2.38 -3.11
N GLY A 626 -14.73 2.35 -1.77
CA GLY A 626 -13.88 3.17 -0.91
C GLY A 626 -14.62 4.14 0.02
N PRO A 627 -13.88 4.85 0.89
CA PRO A 627 -14.47 5.61 1.98
C PRO A 627 -14.98 6.95 1.46
N SER A 628 -16.26 7.04 1.14
CA SER A 628 -17.00 8.29 1.31
C SER A 628 -18.50 8.05 1.39
N CYS A 629 -19.06 8.31 2.56
CA CYS A 629 -20.23 9.16 2.64
C CYS A 629 -19.75 10.46 3.29
N ALA A 630 -19.66 11.52 2.48
CA ALA A 630 -19.66 12.90 2.95
C ALA A 630 -21.08 13.45 2.78
#